data_AF-A0A6I0DPB4-F1
#
_entry.id   AF-A0A6I0DPB4-F1
#
_cell.length_a   1.000
_cell.length_b   1.000
_cell.length_c   1.000
_cell.angle_alpha   90.00
_cell.angle_beta   90.00
_cell.angle_gamma   90.00
#
_symmetry.space_group_name_H-M   'P 1'
#
loop_
_entity.id
_entity.type
_entity.pdbx_description
1 polymer ?
#
loop_
_entity_poly.entity_id
_entity_poly.type
_entity_poly.pdbx_seq_one_letter_code
_entity_poly.pdbx_strand_id
1 'polypeptide(L)'
;MPILENARYEAFAQGLAKGMSADEAYQKAGYKPHRGNASTLRTNQNILDRVAELQGKAAQKVAVTVESLATELEEARQIAIEEKQSSAAVSATMGKAKLFGLGTENRKISGTLQVITISAKQLETLTDDELAALESAYPVLQKLGLVSAGNPGGETGEGSEQED
;
A
#
# COMPACT_ATOMS: atom_id res chain seq x y z
N MET A 1 -11.82 27.87 -8.03
CA MET A 1 -11.87 28.78 -9.19
C MET A 1 -13.30 28.90 -9.71
N PRO A 2 -13.67 30.00 -10.38
CA PRO A 2 -14.97 30.11 -11.04
C PRO A 2 -15.16 28.99 -12.08
N ILE A 3 -16.41 28.61 -12.31
CA ILE A 3 -16.80 27.62 -13.33
C ILE A 3 -16.27 28.08 -14.70
N LEU A 4 -15.83 27.15 -15.55
CA LEU A 4 -15.39 27.51 -16.90
C LEU A 4 -16.54 28.20 -17.64
N GLU A 5 -16.25 29.34 -18.30
CA GLU A 5 -17.26 30.16 -18.98
C GLU A 5 -18.03 29.38 -20.06
N ASN A 6 -17.39 28.39 -20.68
CA ASN A 6 -18.02 27.49 -21.63
C ASN A 6 -18.63 26.27 -20.90
N ALA A 7 -19.96 26.23 -20.86
CA ALA A 7 -20.72 25.13 -20.25
C ALA A 7 -20.35 23.73 -20.79
N ARG A 8 -19.97 23.63 -22.08
CA ARG A 8 -19.53 22.35 -22.66
C ARG A 8 -18.14 21.95 -22.19
N TYR A 9 -17.24 22.91 -21.95
CA TYR A 9 -15.93 22.62 -21.37
C TYR A 9 -16.04 22.19 -19.91
N GLU A 10 -16.94 22.81 -19.16
CA GLU A 10 -17.24 22.39 -17.78
C GLU A 10 -17.81 20.97 -17.77
N ALA A 11 -18.78 20.64 -18.63
CA ALA A 11 -19.33 19.29 -18.73
C ALA A 11 -18.27 18.24 -19.11
N PHE A 12 -17.36 18.60 -20.02
CA PHE A 12 -16.23 17.75 -20.42
C PHE A 12 -15.26 17.52 -19.26
N ALA A 13 -14.86 18.59 -18.55
CA ALA A 13 -14.00 18.51 -17.37
C ALA A 13 -14.63 17.67 -16.25
N GLN A 14 -15.94 17.81 -16.00
CA GLN A 14 -16.67 16.98 -15.04
C GLN A 14 -16.71 15.51 -15.45
N GLY A 15 -16.85 15.20 -16.74
CA GLY A 15 -16.78 13.84 -17.27
C GLY A 15 -15.41 13.20 -17.03
N LEU A 16 -14.34 13.92 -17.34
CA LEU A 16 -12.97 13.48 -17.10
C LEU A 16 -12.66 13.29 -15.61
N ALA A 17 -13.09 14.23 -14.76
CA ALA A 17 -12.91 14.13 -13.31
C ALA A 17 -13.63 12.91 -12.70
N LYS A 18 -14.71 12.44 -13.31
CA LYS A 18 -15.44 11.21 -12.95
C LYS A 18 -14.81 9.93 -13.51
N GLY A 19 -13.67 10.01 -14.21
CA GLY A 19 -12.95 8.87 -14.76
C GLY A 19 -13.43 8.39 -16.13
N MET A 20 -14.25 9.18 -16.84
CA MET A 20 -14.68 8.81 -18.20
C MET A 20 -13.54 8.95 -19.20
N SER A 21 -13.57 8.16 -20.26
CA SER A 21 -12.66 8.34 -21.39
C SER A 21 -12.91 9.69 -22.08
N ALA A 22 -11.88 10.26 -22.71
CA ALA A 22 -12.01 11.55 -23.39
C ALA A 22 -13.13 11.54 -24.44
N ASP A 23 -13.27 10.43 -25.17
CA ASP A 23 -14.30 10.29 -26.21
C ASP A 23 -15.72 10.25 -25.63
N GLU A 24 -15.91 9.59 -24.49
CA GLU A 24 -17.19 9.54 -23.78
C GLU A 24 -17.54 10.88 -23.15
N ALA A 25 -16.57 11.53 -22.49
CA ALA A 25 -16.75 12.85 -21.90
C ALA A 25 -17.10 13.88 -22.97
N TYR A 26 -16.47 13.80 -24.15
CA TYR A 26 -16.71 14.70 -25.28
C TYR A 26 -18.14 14.57 -25.82
N GLN A 27 -18.62 13.33 -25.97
CA GLN A 27 -19.99 13.07 -26.40
C GLN A 27 -21.02 13.52 -25.37
N LYS A 28 -20.79 13.22 -24.08
CA LYS A 28 -21.68 13.66 -22.99
C LYS A 28 -21.71 15.17 -22.81
N ALA A 29 -20.63 15.87 -23.14
CA ALA A 29 -20.59 17.34 -23.18
C ALA A 29 -21.39 17.94 -24.35
N GLY A 30 -21.96 17.11 -25.24
CA GLY A 30 -22.80 17.54 -26.35
C GLY A 30 -22.02 17.86 -27.65
N TYR A 31 -20.79 17.37 -27.77
CA TYR A 31 -20.03 17.48 -29.02
C TYR A 31 -20.29 16.28 -29.94
N LYS A 32 -20.18 16.52 -31.26
CA LYS A 32 -20.19 15.45 -32.26
C LYS A 32 -18.99 14.52 -32.01
N PRO A 33 -19.17 13.18 -31.98
CA PRO A 33 -18.08 12.25 -31.73
C PRO A 33 -16.89 12.49 -32.67
N HIS A 34 -15.73 12.81 -32.10
CA HIS A 34 -14.50 13.02 -32.86
C HIS A 34 -13.27 12.87 -31.96
N ARG A 35 -12.53 11.76 -32.09
CA ARG A 35 -11.43 11.42 -31.17
C ARG A 35 -10.29 12.44 -31.16
N GLY A 36 -9.94 13.00 -32.32
CA GLY A 36 -8.90 14.04 -32.43
C GLY A 36 -9.23 15.27 -31.58
N ASN A 37 -10.40 15.87 -31.78
CA ASN A 37 -10.86 17.02 -31.02
C ASN A 37 -11.01 16.73 -29.51
N ALA A 38 -11.47 15.54 -29.13
CA ALA A 38 -11.53 15.13 -27.73
C ALA A 38 -10.13 15.08 -27.09
N SER A 39 -9.13 14.55 -27.81
CA SER A 39 -7.74 14.52 -27.36
C SER A 39 -7.16 15.94 -27.22
N THR A 40 -7.36 16.80 -28.22
CA THR A 40 -6.91 18.21 -28.18
C THR A 40 -7.55 18.95 -27.01
N LEU A 41 -8.84 18.73 -26.77
CA LEU A 41 -9.57 19.39 -25.68
C LEU A 41 -9.09 18.91 -24.30
N ARG A 42 -8.74 17.63 -24.16
CA ARG A 42 -8.16 17.07 -22.93
C ARG A 42 -6.82 17.72 -22.57
N THR A 43 -6.02 18.12 -23.54
CA THR A 43 -4.71 18.75 -23.31
C THR A 43 -4.81 20.26 -23.00
N ASN A 44 -6.01 20.85 -23.04
CA ASN A 44 -6.18 22.25 -22.71
C ASN A 44 -5.92 22.52 -21.22
N GLN A 45 -5.01 23.44 -20.92
CA GLN A 45 -4.58 23.76 -19.55
C GLN A 45 -5.75 24.13 -18.63
N ASN A 46 -6.70 24.93 -19.10
CA ASN A 46 -7.86 25.35 -18.30
C ASN A 46 -8.74 24.15 -17.90
N ILE A 47 -8.81 23.13 -18.75
CA ILE A 47 -9.57 21.91 -18.49
C ILE A 47 -8.79 21.00 -17.54
N LEU A 48 -7.48 20.88 -17.72
CA LEU A 48 -6.62 20.12 -16.81
C LEU A 48 -6.66 20.69 -15.39
N ASP A 49 -6.53 22.01 -15.24
CA ASP A 49 -6.59 22.69 -13.94
C ASP A 49 -7.95 22.49 -13.28
N ARG A 50 -9.03 22.53 -14.07
CA ARG A 50 -10.39 22.29 -13.58
C ARG A 50 -10.59 20.83 -13.16
N VAL A 51 -10.09 19.87 -13.93
CA VAL A 51 -10.13 18.44 -13.58
C VAL A 51 -9.37 18.20 -12.28
N ALA A 52 -8.18 18.79 -12.12
CA ALA A 52 -7.39 18.67 -10.90
C ALA A 52 -8.13 19.28 -9.68
N GLU A 53 -8.77 20.44 -9.83
CA GLU A 53 -9.61 21.02 -8.77
C GLU A 53 -10.78 20.10 -8.38
N LEU A 54 -11.47 19.53 -9.37
CA LEU A 54 -12.61 18.63 -9.14
C LEU A 54 -12.16 17.32 -8.47
N GLN A 55 -11.04 16.75 -8.91
CA GLN A 55 -10.46 15.55 -8.33
C GLN A 55 -9.94 15.81 -6.91
N GLY A 56 -9.32 16.96 -6.65
CA GLY A 56 -8.88 17.35 -5.30
C GLY A 56 -10.05 17.49 -4.32
N LYS A 57 -11.17 18.08 -4.77
CA LYS A 57 -12.40 18.16 -3.95
C LYS A 57 -13.06 16.80 -3.74
N ALA A 58 -13.03 15.93 -4.75
CA ALA A 58 -13.54 14.56 -4.62
C ALA A 58 -12.66 13.73 -3.67
N ALA A 59 -11.33 13.86 -3.76
CA ALA A 59 -10.39 13.24 -2.85
C ALA A 59 -10.58 13.71 -1.41
N GLN A 60 -10.85 15.00 -1.18
CA GLN A 60 -11.19 15.49 0.17
C GLN A 60 -12.50 14.90 0.72
N LYS A 61 -13.47 14.53 -0.14
CA LYS A 61 -14.73 13.90 0.29
C LYS A 61 -14.63 12.38 0.46
N VAL A 62 -13.68 11.73 -0.22
CA VAL A 62 -13.46 10.27 -0.18
C VAL A 62 -12.31 9.91 0.77
N ALA A 63 -11.48 10.87 1.17
CA ALA A 63 -10.47 10.68 2.19
C ALA A 63 -11.14 10.56 3.56
N VAL A 64 -11.35 9.31 3.98
CA VAL A 64 -11.52 8.97 5.38
C VAL A 64 -10.26 9.45 6.10
N THR A 65 -10.38 10.52 6.89
CA THR A 65 -9.27 11.07 7.67
C THR A 65 -9.27 10.46 9.06
N VAL A 66 -8.13 10.53 9.75
CA VAL A 66 -8.06 10.13 11.17
C VAL A 66 -9.04 10.95 12.01
N GLU A 67 -9.22 12.24 11.69
CA GLU A 67 -10.19 13.12 12.35
C GLU A 67 -11.65 12.71 12.06
N SER A 68 -11.99 12.34 10.82
CA SER A 68 -13.35 11.89 10.49
C SER A 68 -13.69 10.60 11.23
N LEU A 69 -12.78 9.61 11.22
CA LEU A 69 -12.95 8.36 11.97
C LEU A 69 -13.02 8.58 13.48
N ALA A 70 -12.22 9.50 14.02
CA ALA A 70 -12.25 9.84 15.44
C ALA A 70 -13.56 10.53 15.86
N THR A 71 -14.18 11.27 14.94
CA THR A 71 -15.49 11.90 15.13
C THR A 71 -16.59 10.85 15.09
N GLU A 72 -16.60 9.97 14.09
CA GLU A 72 -17.56 8.86 13.99
C GLU A 72 -17.52 7.93 15.21
N LEU A 73 -16.32 7.62 15.72
CA LEU A 73 -16.16 6.83 16.95
C LEU A 73 -16.66 7.56 18.20
N GLU A 74 -16.57 8.89 18.25
CA GLU A 74 -17.11 9.67 19.36
C GLU A 74 -18.65 9.67 19.35
N GLU A 75 -19.25 9.81 18.17
CA GLU A 75 -20.70 9.70 17.99
C GLU A 75 -21.20 8.31 18.39
N ALA A 76 -20.52 7.25 17.94
CA ALA A 76 -20.82 5.88 18.34
C ALA A 76 -20.68 5.67 19.85
N ARG A 77 -19.68 6.28 20.49
CA ARG A 77 -19.51 6.25 21.95
C ARG A 77 -20.68 6.92 22.66
N GLN A 78 -21.13 8.08 22.16
CA GLN A 78 -22.23 8.84 22.76
C GLN A 78 -23.55 8.07 22.68
N ILE A 79 -23.87 7.51 21.51
CA ILE A 79 -25.05 6.64 21.31
C ILE A 79 -24.99 5.43 22.26
N ALA A 80 -23.82 4.77 22.36
CA ALA A 80 -23.66 3.64 23.27
C ALA A 80 -23.87 4.01 24.75
N ILE A 81 -23.49 5.22 25.16
CA ILE A 81 -23.75 5.71 26.53
C ILE A 81 -25.25 5.94 26.75
N GLU A 82 -25.92 6.55 25.79
CA GLU A 82 -27.37 6.80 25.85
C GLU A 82 -28.16 5.49 25.91
N GLU A 83 -27.76 4.48 25.14
CA GLU A 83 -28.33 3.13 25.17
C GLU A 83 -27.87 2.27 26.36
N LYS A 84 -27.05 2.82 27.26
CA LYS A 84 -26.46 2.13 28.42
C LYS A 84 -25.58 0.91 28.06
N GLN A 85 -25.11 0.84 26.82
CA GLN A 85 -24.20 -0.16 26.28
C GLN A 85 -22.74 0.18 26.66
N SER A 86 -22.40 -0.03 27.93
CA SER A 86 -21.08 0.34 28.48
C SER A 86 -19.91 -0.35 27.75
N SER A 87 -20.08 -1.60 27.33
CA SER A 87 -19.05 -2.35 26.58
C SER A 87 -18.79 -1.76 25.19
N ALA A 88 -19.83 -1.29 24.50
CA ALA A 88 -19.71 -0.63 23.20
C ALA A 88 -19.04 0.74 23.33
N ALA A 89 -19.36 1.52 24.37
CA ALA A 89 -18.72 2.80 24.64
C ALA A 89 -17.20 2.64 24.92
N VAL A 90 -16.82 1.63 25.71
CA VAL A 90 -15.40 1.30 25.94
C VAL A 90 -14.72 0.86 24.64
N SER A 91 -15.38 0.06 23.82
CA SER A 91 -14.84 -0.39 22.53
C SER A 91 -14.60 0.77 21.56
N ALA A 92 -15.53 1.73 21.48
CA ALA A 92 -15.38 2.94 20.67
C ALA A 92 -14.20 3.80 21.17
N THR A 93 -14.06 3.95 22.48
CA THR A 93 -12.93 4.66 23.11
C THR A 93 -11.59 3.98 22.79
N MET A 94 -11.54 2.65 22.86
CA MET A 94 -10.35 1.87 22.49
C MET A 94 -10.04 1.97 20.99
N GLY A 95 -11.06 1.98 20.13
CA GLY A 95 -10.91 2.24 18.70
C GLY A 95 -10.23 3.59 18.46
N LYS A 96 -10.68 4.63 19.16
CA LYS A 96 -10.13 5.98 19.07
C LYS A 96 -8.68 6.01 19.56
N ALA A 97 -8.38 5.38 20.69
CA ALA A 97 -7.01 5.27 21.20
C ALA A 97 -6.06 4.56 20.22
N LYS A 98 -6.54 3.53 19.51
CA LYS A 98 -5.77 2.83 18.45
C LYS A 98 -5.48 3.73 17.24
N LEU A 99 -6.45 4.54 16.80
CA LEU A 99 -6.24 5.50 15.70
C LEU A 99 -5.13 6.51 16.01
N PHE A 100 -5.04 6.96 17.27
CA PHE A 100 -3.99 7.89 17.72
C PHE A 100 -2.69 7.20 18.17
N GLY A 101 -2.57 5.88 17.98
CA GLY A 101 -1.38 5.11 18.36
C GLY A 101 -1.18 4.92 19.87
N LEU A 102 -2.13 5.37 20.70
CA LEU A 102 -2.08 5.28 22.17
C LEU A 102 -2.36 3.86 22.69
N GLY A 103 -2.83 2.94 21.83
CA GLY A 103 -3.19 1.56 22.16
C GLY A 103 -2.37 0.50 21.43
N THR A 104 -1.09 0.77 21.11
CA THR A 104 -0.23 -0.16 20.38
C THR A 104 0.11 -1.40 21.23
N GLU A 105 -0.42 -2.56 20.83
CA GLU A 105 0.06 -3.87 21.31
C GLU A 105 1.37 -4.20 20.58
N ASN A 106 2.49 -4.10 21.29
CA ASN A 106 3.76 -4.63 20.83
C ASN A 106 3.66 -6.16 20.74
N ARG A 107 3.28 -6.70 19.57
CA ARG A 107 3.30 -8.14 19.31
C ARG A 107 4.74 -8.62 19.23
N LYS A 108 5.26 -9.13 20.35
CA LYS A 108 6.50 -9.89 20.36
C LYS A 108 6.22 -11.26 19.75
N ILE A 109 6.78 -11.52 18.57
CA ILE A 109 6.80 -12.86 17.99
C ILE A 109 7.91 -13.63 18.69
N SER A 110 7.55 -14.55 19.59
CA SER A 110 8.48 -15.50 20.19
C SER A 110 8.20 -16.90 19.66
N GLY A 111 9.20 -17.53 19.06
CA GLY A 111 9.12 -18.91 18.57
C GLY A 111 10.51 -19.48 18.31
N THR A 112 10.63 -20.81 18.38
CA THR A 112 11.87 -21.53 18.07
C THR A 112 11.97 -21.69 16.56
N LEU A 113 12.96 -21.05 15.94
CA LEU A 113 13.28 -21.25 14.52
C LEU A 113 14.06 -22.57 14.38
N GLN A 114 13.48 -23.58 13.73
CA GLN A 114 14.22 -24.78 13.32
C GLN A 114 14.93 -24.49 12.00
N VAL A 115 16.25 -24.45 12.03
CA VAL A 115 17.10 -24.35 10.83
C VAL A 115 17.19 -25.74 10.21
N ILE A 116 16.59 -25.92 9.03
CA ILE A 116 16.78 -27.13 8.20
C ILE A 116 18.11 -26.96 7.47
N THR A 117 18.97 -27.98 7.52
CA THR A 117 20.19 -28.01 6.69
C THR A 117 19.77 -28.03 5.22
N ILE A 118 19.98 -26.93 4.51
CA ILE A 118 19.70 -26.83 3.08
C ILE A 118 20.83 -27.54 2.33
N SER A 119 20.50 -28.61 1.62
CA SER A 119 21.45 -29.29 0.73
C SER A 119 21.48 -28.60 -0.64
N ALA A 120 22.61 -28.67 -1.36
CA ALA A 120 22.76 -28.06 -2.69
C ALA A 120 21.63 -28.45 -3.67
N LYS A 121 21.13 -29.69 -3.58
CA LYS A 121 20.00 -30.19 -4.38
C LYS A 121 18.68 -29.43 -4.14
N GLN A 122 18.50 -28.86 -2.96
CA GLN A 122 17.32 -28.05 -2.61
C GLN A 122 17.47 -26.60 -3.05
N LEU A 123 18.71 -26.12 -3.25
CA LEU A 123 18.95 -24.82 -3.88
C LEU A 123 18.66 -24.85 -5.38
N GLU A 124 18.95 -25.98 -6.05
CA GLU A 124 18.68 -26.18 -7.48
C GLU A 124 17.19 -26.18 -7.83
N THR A 125 16.31 -26.42 -6.85
CA THR A 125 14.86 -26.41 -7.04
C THR A 125 14.22 -25.03 -6.82
N LEU A 126 14.97 -24.04 -6.35
CA LEU A 126 14.47 -22.68 -6.14
C LEU A 126 14.42 -21.92 -7.46
N THR A 127 13.41 -21.07 -7.62
CA THR A 127 13.33 -20.11 -8.71
C THR A 127 14.32 -18.96 -8.50
N ASP A 128 14.66 -18.24 -9.58
CA ASP A 128 15.60 -17.11 -9.51
C ASP A 128 15.15 -16.02 -8.50
N ASP A 129 13.85 -15.77 -8.41
CA ASP A 129 13.27 -14.81 -7.45
C ASP A 129 13.43 -15.28 -6.00
N GLU A 130 13.26 -16.59 -5.74
CA GLU A 130 13.43 -17.17 -4.41
C GLU A 130 14.91 -17.20 -3.99
N LEU A 131 15.81 -17.43 -4.94
CA LEU A 131 17.24 -17.39 -4.71
C LEU A 131 17.72 -15.96 -4.39
N ALA A 132 17.23 -14.96 -5.14
CA ALA A 132 17.51 -13.56 -4.88
C ALA A 132 17.00 -13.11 -3.49
N ALA A 133 15.82 -13.58 -3.09
CA ALA A 133 15.29 -13.34 -1.75
C ALA A 133 16.20 -13.93 -0.66
N LEU A 134 16.70 -15.16 -0.86
CA LEU A 134 17.60 -15.81 0.08
C LEU A 134 18.96 -15.10 0.17
N GLU A 135 19.52 -14.65 -0.96
CA GLU A 135 20.77 -13.88 -1.01
C GLU A 135 20.62 -12.56 -0.24
N SER A 136 19.50 -11.86 -0.42
CA SER A 136 19.22 -10.61 0.30
C SER A 136 19.07 -10.82 1.82
N ALA A 137 18.58 -11.98 2.24
CA ALA A 137 18.40 -12.34 3.65
C ALA A 137 19.69 -12.87 4.31
N TYR A 138 20.65 -13.36 3.52
CA TYR A 138 21.88 -13.98 4.00
C TYR A 138 22.66 -13.15 5.05
N PRO A 139 22.85 -11.82 4.89
CA PRO A 139 23.57 -11.01 5.87
C PRO A 139 22.86 -10.95 7.24
N VAL A 140 21.53 -10.99 7.24
CA VAL A 140 20.72 -10.99 8.47
C VAL A 140 20.83 -12.35 9.15
N LEU A 141 20.74 -13.43 8.37
CA LEU A 141 20.90 -14.81 8.87
C LEU A 141 22.29 -15.03 9.48
N GLN A 142 23.34 -14.44 8.88
CA GLN A 142 24.70 -14.47 9.42
C GLN A 142 24.81 -13.71 10.76
N LYS A 143 24.23 -12.51 10.85
CA LYS A 143 24.21 -11.73 12.10
C LYS A 143 23.47 -12.43 13.24
N LEU A 144 22.45 -13.21 12.90
CA LEU A 144 21.70 -14.03 13.85
C LEU A 144 22.38 -15.37 14.18
N GLY A 145 23.53 -15.66 13.56
CA GLY A 145 24.31 -16.89 13.80
C GLY A 145 23.64 -18.15 13.23
N LEU A 146 22.71 -18.01 12.29
CA LEU A 146 21.93 -19.11 11.73
C LEU A 146 22.62 -19.78 10.53
N VAL A 147 23.63 -19.12 9.95
CA VAL A 147 24.46 -19.64 8.86
C VAL A 147 25.93 -19.43 9.20
N SER A 148 26.72 -20.49 9.09
CA SER A 148 28.18 -20.43 9.20
C SER A 148 28.77 -19.92 7.88
N ALA A 149 29.68 -18.96 7.94
CA ALA A 149 30.53 -18.63 6.81
C ALA A 149 31.46 -19.83 6.57
N GLY A 150 31.06 -20.75 5.69
CA GLY A 150 31.90 -21.87 5.30
C GLY A 150 33.24 -21.34 4.80
N ASN A 151 34.34 -21.75 5.44
CA ASN A 151 35.69 -21.44 5.00
C ASN A 151 35.91 -22.06 3.60
N PRO A 152 36.16 -21.28 2.54
CA PRO A 152 36.46 -21.84 1.23
C PRO A 152 37.98 -22.04 1.16
N GLY A 153 38.48 -23.11 1.76
CA GLY A 153 39.91 -23.38 1.74
C GLY A 153 40.31 -24.54 2.64
N GLY A 154 40.41 -25.72 2.05
CA GLY A 154 40.88 -26.93 2.72
C GLY A 154 41.44 -27.92 1.70
N GLU A 155 42.48 -27.52 0.97
CA GLU A 155 43.44 -28.44 0.36
C GLU A 155 44.84 -28.16 0.94
N THR A 156 45.71 -29.17 0.91
CA THR A 156 46.99 -29.42 1.64
C THR A 156 46.75 -30.13 2.98
N GLY A 157 47.29 -31.30 3.29
CA GLY A 157 48.36 -32.11 2.72
C GLY A 157 49.12 -32.79 3.89
N GLU A 158 49.68 -33.98 3.66
CA GLU A 158 50.65 -34.72 4.51
C GLU A 158 50.13 -35.66 5.63
N GLY A 159 49.89 -36.91 5.22
CA GLY A 159 50.65 -38.10 5.63
C GLY A 159 51.13 -38.28 7.09
N SER A 160 50.54 -39.26 7.76
CA SER A 160 51.30 -40.33 8.42
C SER A 160 50.40 -41.55 8.64
N GLU A 161 50.40 -42.48 7.69
CA GLU A 161 49.96 -43.85 7.92
C GLU A 161 51.00 -44.51 8.84
N GLN A 162 50.57 -44.86 10.06
CA GLN A 162 51.29 -45.78 10.93
C GLN A 162 50.96 -47.20 10.48
N GLU A 163 52.03 -47.97 10.25
CA GLU A 163 52.05 -49.40 10.02
C GLU A 163 51.34 -50.17 11.14
N ASP A 164 50.54 -51.17 10.76
CA ASP A 164 50.45 -52.49 11.40
C ASP A 164 50.02 -53.53 10.34
#